data_AF-A0A3C1DDT4-F1
#
_entry.id   AF-A0A3C1DDT4-F1
#
_cell.length_a   1.000
_cell.length_b   1.000
_cell.length_c   1.000
_cell.angle_alpha   90.00
_cell.angle_beta   90.00
_cell.angle_gamma   90.00
#
_symmetry.space_group_name_H-M   'P 1'
#
loop_
_entity.id
_entity.type
_entity.pdbx_description
1 polymer ?
#
loop_
_entity_poly.entity_id
_entity_poly.type
_entity_poly.pdbx_seq_one_letter_code
_entity_poly.pdbx_strand_id
1 'polypeptide(L)' 'GCNSVLNPGTVIGSNTNVYPLSRVRGYVPAGHIFKAPDDVVEKY' A
#
# COMPACT_ATOMS: atom_id res chain seq x y z
N GLY A 1 2.03 0.87 7.20
CA GLY A 1 1.80 0.80 8.64
C GLY A 1 3.09 0.36 9.31
N CYS A 2 3.10 0.10 10.61
CA CYS A 2 4.26 -0.52 11.24
C CYS A 2 4.50 -1.94 10.66
N ASN A 3 5.76 -2.38 10.65
CA ASN A 3 6.17 -3.70 10.14
C ASN A 3 5.72 -4.00 8.69
N SER A 4 5.47 -2.96 7.89
CA SER A 4 5.22 -3.13 6.46
C SER A 4 6.54 -3.17 5.70
N VAL A 5 6.67 -4.10 4.75
CA VAL A 5 7.83 -4.22 3.88
C VAL A 5 7.47 -3.72 2.49
N LEU A 6 8.18 -2.70 2.01
CA LEU A 6 8.14 -2.27 0.62
C LEU A 6 9.25 -2.99 -0.13
N ASN A 7 8.90 -3.89 -1.04
CA ASN A 7 9.90 -4.61 -1.82
C ASN A 7 10.53 -3.69 -2.88
N PRO A 8 11.73 -3.98 -3.39
CA PRO A 8 12.31 -3.24 -4.51
C PRO A 8 11.35 -3.10 -5.69
N GLY A 9 11.32 -1.91 -6.30
CA GLY A 9 10.39 -1.57 -7.37
C GLY A 9 8.98 -1.18 -6.90
N THR A 10 8.77 -0.99 -5.59
CA THR A 10 7.49 -0.50 -5.07
C THR A 10 7.37 1.01 -5.21
N VAL A 11 6.24 1.48 -5.73
CA VAL A 11 5.85 2.89 -5.76
C VAL A 11 4.52 3.06 -5.03
N ILE A 12 4.49 3.95 -4.04
CA ILE A 12 3.29 4.29 -3.27
C ILE A 12 2.85 5.70 -3.69
N GLY A 13 1.63 5.83 -4.21
CA GLY A 13 1.03 7.12 -4.52
C GLY A 13 0.80 7.98 -3.27
N SER A 14 0.79 9.29 -3.44
CA SER A 14 0.54 10.23 -2.34
C SER A 14 -0.80 9.96 -1.63
N ASN A 15 -0.87 10.29 -0.34
CA ASN A 15 -2.07 10.13 0.51
C ASN A 15 -2.56 8.68 0.67
N THR A 16 -1.75 7.68 0.32
CA THR A 16 -2.06 6.25 0.46
C THR A 16 -1.79 5.77 1.89
N ASN A 17 -2.67 4.91 2.41
CA ASN A 17 -2.49 4.23 3.69
C ASN A 17 -2.15 2.75 3.45
N VAL A 18 -1.10 2.24 4.09
CA VAL A 18 -0.75 0.81 4.06
C VAL A 18 -1.02 0.22 5.44
N TYR A 19 -1.73 -0.90 5.53
CA TYR A 19 -1.99 -1.58 6.81
C TYR A 19 -0.70 -2.13 7.43
N PRO A 20 -0.62 -2.28 8.76
CA PRO A 20 0.52 -2.95 9.40
C PRO A 20 0.76 -4.35 8.84
N LEU A 21 1.97 -4.87 9.02
CA LEU A 21 2.34 -6.25 8.62
C LEU A 21 2.14 -6.55 7.12
N SER A 22 2.01 -5.52 6.27
CA SER A 22 1.79 -5.66 4.84
C SER A 22 3.09 -5.85 4.06
N ARG A 23 3.02 -6.59 2.94
CA ARG A 23 4.13 -6.75 1.99
C ARG A 23 3.73 -6.19 0.61
N VAL A 24 4.26 -5.04 0.26
CA VAL A 24 3.86 -4.32 -0.96
C VAL A 24 4.84 -4.62 -2.10
N ARG A 25 4.30 -4.80 -3.30
CA ARG A 25 5.05 -4.92 -4.56
C ARG A 25 4.32 -4.12 -5.64
N GLY A 26 5.08 -3.57 -6.58
CA GLY A 26 4.52 -2.85 -7.71
C GLY A 26 4.00 -1.47 -7.33
N TYR A 27 2.89 -1.07 -7.93
CA TYR A 27 2.35 0.28 -7.81
C TYR A 27 1.05 0.28 -7.01
N VAL A 28 0.97 1.13 -5.98
CA VAL A 28 -0.29 1.45 -5.27
C VAL A 28 -0.71 2.87 -5.66
N PRO A 29 -1.92 3.08 -6.23
CA PRO A 29 -2.34 4.41 -6.68
C PRO A 29 -2.50 5.40 -5.53
N ALA A 30 -2.44 6.70 -5.85
CA ALA A 30 -2.64 7.76 -4.88
C ALA A 30 -4.05 7.71 -4.26
N GLY A 31 -4.19 8.12 -3.01
CA GLY A 31 -5.48 8.15 -2.32
C GLY A 31 -6.11 6.76 -2.13
N HIS A 32 -5.32 5.70 -1.93
CA HIS A 32 -5.84 4.35 -1.68
C HIS A 32 -5.50 3.86 -0.26
N ILE A 33 -6.20 2.82 0.19
CA ILE A 33 -5.90 2.03 1.39
C ILE A 33 -5.51 0.64 0.93
N PHE A 34 -4.24 0.29 1.10
CA PHE A 34 -3.70 -1.06 0.89
C PHE A 34 -3.85 -1.86 2.18
N LYS A 35 -4.74 -2.86 2.19
CA LYS A 35 -4.95 -3.78 3.31
C LYS A 35 -4.23 -5.10 3.09
N ALA A 36 -4.30 -5.61 1.85
CA ALA A 36 -3.62 -6.80 1.36
C ALA A 36 -3.40 -6.66 -0.17
N PRO A 37 -2.59 -7.53 -0.82
CA PRO A 37 -2.35 -7.46 -2.26
C PRO A 37 -3.61 -7.50 -3.14
N ASP A 38 -4.66 -8.17 -2.65
CA ASP A 38 -5.98 -8.35 -3.25
C ASP A 38 -7.06 -7.42 -2.67
N ASP A 39 -6.70 -6.58 -1.68
CA ASP A 39 -7.60 -5.66 -0.99
C ASP A 39 -6.98 -4.26 -0.94
N VAL A 40 -7.10 -3.58 -2.08
CA VAL A 40 -6.70 -2.19 -2.28
C VAL A 40 -7.95 -1.40 -2.63
N VAL A 41 -8.35 -0.49 -1.74
CA VAL A 41 -9.59 0.28 -1.88
C VAL A 41 -9.30 1.77 -1.97
N GLU A 42 -10.20 2.53 -2.57
CA GLU A 42 -10.11 4.00 -2.59
C GLU A 42 -10.32 4.57 -1.18
N LYS A 43 -9.56 5.63 -0.85
CA LYS A 43 -9.62 6.33 0.43
C LYS A 43 -10.56 7.52 0.29
N TYR A 44 -11.72 7.44 0.95
CA TYR A 44 -12.71 8.52 1.05
C TYR A 44 -12.23 9.68 1.93
#